data_AF-A0A2B2CDF8-F1
#
_entry.id   AF-A0A2B2CDF8-F1
#
_cell.length_a   1.000
_cell.length_b   1.000
_cell.length_c   1.000
_cell.angle_alpha   90.00
_cell.angle_beta   90.00
_cell.angle_gamma   90.00
#
_symmetry.space_group_name_H-M   'P 1'
#
loop_
_entity.id
_entity.type
_entity.pdbx_description
1 polymer ?
#
loop_
_entity_poly.entity_id
_entity_poly.type
_entity_poly.pdbx_seq_one_letter_code
_entity_poly.pdbx_strand_id
1 'polypeptide(L)'
;MPLPKNNLLFGFEPKLTDEQREYVDSIFDNQLTIVNAKSGTGKTTLAVACAKIIGKPLIYVFSPVQEKAMGFRPGTQQAKEKEYLQPLIDALLKINEVPARVLFDEENVDALKAGHIWVYPKSHIFARGTNIEDCTVIIDECQNYTRNELKKLLTRIHDNCTVIMIGHDGQVDLDKPEKSGFAPYIEHFRDEPYAKVLELHVNFRGKLARHADELKW
;
A
#
# COMPACT_ATOMS: atom_id res chain seq x y z
N MET A 1 20.64 0.90 14.91
CA MET A 1 20.35 2.02 15.84
C MET A 1 18.99 1.71 16.47
N PRO A 2 18.89 1.41 17.77
CA PRO A 2 17.59 1.05 18.36
C PRO A 2 16.68 2.29 18.41
N LEU A 3 15.38 2.08 18.15
CA LEU A 3 14.38 3.15 18.06
C LEU A 3 14.08 3.82 19.42
N PRO A 4 13.68 5.11 19.46
CA PRO A 4 13.42 5.85 20.70
C PRO A 4 12.23 5.28 21.50
N LYS A 5 12.40 5.16 22.82
CA LYS A 5 11.52 4.46 23.76
C LYS A 5 10.10 5.02 23.99
N ASN A 6 9.68 6.07 23.27
CA ASN A 6 8.31 6.62 23.33
C ASN A 6 7.67 6.80 21.94
N ASN A 7 8.24 6.17 20.91
CA ASN A 7 7.83 6.28 19.51
C ASN A 7 7.81 4.90 18.81
N LEU A 8 7.35 3.88 19.52
CA LEU A 8 7.25 2.53 18.94
C LEU A 8 6.07 2.53 17.97
N LEU A 9 6.42 2.63 16.68
CA LEU A 9 5.50 2.71 15.54
C LEU A 9 4.41 3.77 15.71
N PHE A 10 4.79 5.02 16.02
CA PHE A 10 3.85 6.15 16.15
C PHE A 10 2.72 5.92 17.18
N GLY A 11 2.99 5.10 18.20
CA GLY A 11 2.01 4.76 19.24
C GLY A 11 1.04 3.64 18.87
N PHE A 12 1.25 2.97 17.72
CA PHE A 12 0.48 1.78 17.33
C PHE A 12 0.95 0.52 18.05
N GLU A 13 2.24 0.38 18.36
CA GLU A 13 2.83 -0.84 18.92
C GLU A 13 2.04 -1.48 20.09
N PRO A 14 1.63 -0.75 21.15
CA PRO A 14 0.91 -1.36 22.27
C PRO A 14 -0.52 -1.80 21.93
N LYS A 15 -1.02 -1.45 20.74
CA LYS A 15 -2.39 -1.73 20.27
C LYS A 15 -2.44 -2.75 19.14
N LEU A 16 -1.28 -3.20 18.63
CA LEU A 16 -1.24 -4.19 17.55
C LEU A 16 -1.78 -5.53 18.05
N THR A 17 -2.61 -6.17 17.22
CA THR A 17 -2.89 -7.60 17.38
C THR A 17 -1.64 -8.42 17.01
N ASP A 18 -1.65 -9.71 17.34
CA ASP A 18 -0.56 -10.62 16.98
C ASP A 18 -0.35 -10.67 15.45
N GLU A 19 -1.43 -10.76 14.67
CA GLU A 19 -1.37 -10.71 13.20
C GLU A 19 -0.74 -9.40 12.68
N GLN A 20 -1.09 -8.26 13.27
CA GLN A 20 -0.54 -6.96 12.89
C GLN A 20 0.93 -6.83 13.29
N ARG A 21 1.32 -7.42 14.43
CA ARG A 21 2.71 -7.46 14.87
C ARG A 21 3.55 -8.29 13.90
N GLU A 22 3.08 -9.48 13.53
CA GLU A 22 3.76 -10.33 12.54
C GLU A 22 3.86 -9.61 11.17
N TYR A 23 2.83 -8.86 10.77
CA TYR A 23 2.87 -8.04 9.57
C TYR A 23 3.90 -6.91 9.63
N VAL A 24 3.98 -6.20 10.74
CA VAL A 24 4.99 -5.15 10.93
C VAL A 24 6.39 -5.74 10.91
N ASP A 25 6.63 -6.81 11.67
CA ASP A 25 7.94 -7.47 11.75
C ASP A 25 8.37 -7.99 10.37
N SER A 26 7.44 -8.60 9.63
CA SER A 26 7.66 -9.08 8.27
C SER A 26 8.18 -8.00 7.31
N ILE A 27 7.68 -6.76 7.42
CA ILE A 27 8.11 -5.65 6.56
C ILE A 27 9.58 -5.29 6.80
N PHE A 28 10.07 -5.41 8.04
CA PHE A 28 11.46 -5.12 8.38
C PHE A 28 12.40 -6.30 8.07
N ASP A 29 11.90 -7.53 8.18
CA ASP A 29 12.72 -8.74 8.09
C ASP A 29 12.82 -9.32 6.66
N ASN A 30 11.90 -8.95 5.75
CA ASN A 30 11.81 -9.51 4.41
C ASN A 30 11.93 -8.43 3.33
N GLN A 31 12.39 -8.82 2.14
CA GLN A 31 12.37 -7.94 0.99
C GLN A 31 10.93 -7.71 0.52
N LEU A 32 10.10 -8.77 0.49
CA LEU A 32 8.72 -8.73 0.04
C LEU A 32 7.77 -9.18 1.15
N THR A 33 6.83 -8.32 1.51
CA THR A 33 5.69 -8.71 2.35
C THR A 33 4.41 -8.64 1.54
N ILE A 34 3.65 -9.73 1.49
CA ILE A 34 2.33 -9.79 0.87
C ILE A 34 1.30 -10.01 1.96
N VAL A 35 0.30 -9.13 2.05
CA VAL A 35 -0.75 -9.23 3.06
C VAL A 35 -2.13 -9.30 2.41
N ASN A 36 -2.81 -10.43 2.59
CA ASN A 36 -4.22 -10.60 2.24
C ASN A 36 -5.08 -10.22 3.46
N ALA A 37 -5.71 -9.04 3.42
CA ALA A 37 -6.25 -8.43 4.61
C ALA A 37 -7.67 -7.89 4.41
N LYS A 38 -8.57 -8.28 5.32
CA LYS A 38 -9.94 -7.75 5.37
C LYS A 38 -9.95 -6.22 5.49
N SER A 39 -11.05 -5.62 5.05
CA SER A 39 -11.22 -4.17 5.14
C SER A 39 -11.19 -3.71 6.60
N GLY A 40 -10.54 -2.57 6.87
CA GLY A 40 -10.50 -2.02 8.23
C GLY A 40 -9.51 -2.68 9.20
N THR A 41 -8.57 -3.48 8.71
CA THR A 41 -7.46 -4.09 9.48
C THR A 41 -6.27 -3.14 9.75
N GLY A 42 -6.26 -1.94 9.16
CA GLY A 42 -5.17 -0.96 9.36
C GLY A 42 -3.92 -1.17 8.49
N LYS A 43 -3.96 -2.13 7.55
CA LYS A 43 -2.86 -2.54 6.66
C LYS A 43 -2.07 -1.39 6.01
N THR A 44 -2.75 -0.42 5.39
CA THR A 44 -2.11 0.72 4.71
C THR A 44 -1.42 1.66 5.71
N THR A 45 -2.06 1.94 6.86
CA THR A 45 -1.48 2.81 7.89
C THR A 45 -0.20 2.19 8.48
N LEU A 46 -0.22 0.90 8.79
CA LEU A 46 0.97 0.19 9.30
C LEU A 46 2.09 0.14 8.25
N ALA A 47 1.76 -0.10 6.98
CA ALA A 47 2.75 -0.08 5.89
C ALA A 47 3.44 1.28 5.75
N VAL A 48 2.67 2.37 5.74
CA VAL A 48 3.18 3.75 5.64
C VAL A 48 4.01 4.12 6.89
N ALA A 49 3.58 3.69 8.08
CA ALA A 49 4.35 3.85 9.31
C ALA A 49 5.71 3.13 9.23
N CYS A 50 5.73 1.88 8.75
CA CYS A 50 6.96 1.13 8.55
C CYS A 50 7.88 1.80 7.51
N ALA A 51 7.33 2.24 6.38
CA ALA A 51 8.08 2.97 5.36
C ALA A 51 8.76 4.23 5.92
N LYS A 52 8.06 4.98 6.77
CA LYS A 52 8.63 6.15 7.45
C LYS A 52 9.80 5.78 8.37
N ILE A 53 9.71 4.67 9.09
CA ILE A 53 10.77 4.16 9.97
C ILE A 53 11.97 3.64 9.17
N ILE A 54 11.72 2.93 8.06
CA ILE A 54 12.76 2.47 7.13
C ILE A 54 13.56 3.67 6.61
N GLY A 55 12.90 4.83 6.43
CA GLY A 55 13.57 6.10 6.13
C GLY A 55 14.07 6.22 4.69
N LYS A 56 13.68 5.30 3.81
CA LYS A 56 13.87 5.39 2.36
C LYS A 56 12.69 6.16 1.72
N PRO A 57 12.86 6.72 0.51
CA PRO A 57 11.72 7.21 -0.26
C PRO A 57 10.62 6.14 -0.38
N LEU A 58 9.37 6.52 -0.19
CA LEU A 58 8.20 5.68 -0.39
C LEU A 58 7.62 5.93 -1.78
N ILE A 59 7.62 4.92 -2.64
CA ILE A 59 6.79 4.90 -3.84
C ILE A 59 5.46 4.22 -3.48
N TYR A 60 4.38 4.99 -3.54
CA TYR A 60 3.03 4.48 -3.30
C TYR A 60 2.33 4.26 -4.63
N VAL A 61 2.12 3.01 -5.00
CA VAL A 61 1.49 2.62 -6.25
C VAL A 61 -0.01 2.43 -6.02
N PHE A 62 -0.81 3.20 -6.75
CA PHE A 62 -2.27 3.10 -6.72
C PHE A 62 -2.82 2.58 -8.05
N SER A 63 -3.95 1.87 -7.97
CA SER A 63 -4.70 1.42 -9.14
C SER A 63 -5.78 2.46 -9.42
N PRO A 64 -5.71 3.22 -10.52
CA PRO A 64 -6.85 3.99 -10.99
C PRO A 64 -7.81 2.97 -11.61
N VAL A 65 -8.56 2.25 -10.79
CA VAL A 65 -9.43 1.18 -11.27
C VAL A 65 -10.39 1.74 -12.31
N GLN A 66 -10.16 1.28 -13.55
CA GLN A 66 -11.03 1.26 -14.72
C GLN A 66 -11.91 2.51 -14.91
N GLU A 67 -11.49 3.37 -15.84
CA GLU A 67 -12.25 4.49 -16.44
C GLU A 67 -13.72 4.20 -16.81
N LYS A 68 -14.17 2.93 -16.80
CA LYS A 68 -15.46 2.50 -17.35
C LYS A 68 -16.60 2.42 -16.34
N ALA A 69 -16.35 2.12 -15.06
CA ALA A 69 -17.42 1.98 -14.07
C ALA A 69 -17.92 3.33 -13.53
N MET A 70 -17.09 4.36 -13.59
CA MET A 70 -17.46 5.73 -13.26
C MET A 70 -17.96 6.44 -14.52
N GLY A 71 -19.27 6.40 -14.73
CA GLY A 71 -19.93 7.27 -15.70
C GLY A 71 -19.39 8.70 -15.58
N PHE A 72 -19.07 9.31 -16.72
CA PHE A 72 -18.52 10.66 -16.91
C PHE A 72 -18.70 11.60 -15.70
N ARG A 73 -17.78 11.54 -14.72
CA ARG A 73 -17.65 12.60 -13.73
C ARG A 73 -16.78 13.70 -14.32
N PRO A 74 -17.31 14.92 -14.54
CA PRO A 74 -16.54 16.04 -15.05
C PRO A 74 -15.44 16.42 -14.03
N GLY A 75 -14.21 16.59 -14.50
CA GLY A 75 -13.05 16.95 -13.68
C GLY A 75 -11.73 16.70 -14.42
N THR A 76 -10.65 17.36 -13.99
CA THR A 76 -9.30 17.11 -14.53
C THR A 76 -8.81 15.72 -14.12
N GLN A 77 -7.88 15.13 -14.89
CA GLN A 77 -7.28 13.83 -14.58
C GLN A 77 -6.68 13.81 -13.16
N GLN A 78 -6.01 14.88 -12.75
CA GLN A 78 -5.45 15.05 -11.40
C GLN A 78 -6.52 15.01 -10.30
N ALA A 79 -7.68 15.64 -10.51
CA ALA A 79 -8.76 15.62 -9.52
C ALA A 79 -9.28 14.19 -9.28
N LYS A 80 -9.31 13.37 -10.34
CA LYS A 80 -9.69 11.96 -10.24
C LYS A 80 -8.61 11.13 -9.53
N GLU A 81 -7.33 11.37 -9.82
CA GLU A 81 -6.22 10.68 -9.17
C GLU A 81 -6.18 10.93 -7.66
N LYS A 82 -6.55 12.15 -7.24
CA LYS A 82 -6.59 12.53 -5.81
C LYS A 82 -7.56 11.68 -4.99
N GLU A 83 -8.66 11.18 -5.57
CA GLU A 83 -9.60 10.29 -4.87
C GLU A 83 -8.92 8.97 -4.46
N TYR A 84 -8.04 8.42 -5.31
CA TYR A 84 -7.29 7.19 -5.04
C TYR A 84 -6.17 7.38 -4.01
N LEU A 85 -5.77 8.62 -3.74
CA LEU A 85 -4.76 8.94 -2.73
C LEU A 85 -5.34 9.12 -1.33
N GLN A 86 -6.67 9.13 -1.17
CA GLN A 86 -7.29 9.32 0.14
C GLN A 86 -6.82 8.31 1.21
N PRO A 87 -6.70 6.99 0.93
CA PRO A 87 -6.17 6.04 1.91
C PRO A 87 -4.74 6.36 2.36
N LEU A 88 -3.88 6.82 1.43
CA LEU A 88 -2.52 7.25 1.73
C LEU A 88 -2.52 8.53 2.58
N ILE A 89 -3.36 9.51 2.24
CA ILE A 89 -3.51 10.77 2.99
C ILE A 89 -3.94 10.46 4.44
N ASP A 90 -4.93 9.59 4.62
CA ASP A 90 -5.41 9.18 5.94
C ASP A 90 -4.33 8.44 6.73
N ALA A 91 -3.53 7.60 6.08
CA ALA A 91 -2.41 6.90 6.69
C ALA A 91 -1.32 7.88 7.17
N LEU A 92 -0.98 8.89 6.37
CA LEU A 92 -0.02 9.94 6.72
C LEU A 92 -0.49 10.75 7.94
N LEU A 93 -1.75 11.19 7.94
CA LEU A 93 -2.33 11.94 9.06
C LEU A 93 -2.29 11.13 10.36
N LYS A 94 -2.55 9.81 10.29
CA LYS A 94 -2.50 8.90 11.44
C LYS A 94 -1.10 8.72 12.03
N ILE A 95 -0.04 8.94 11.24
CA ILE A 95 1.35 8.94 11.74
C ILE A 95 1.85 10.36 12.06
N ASN A 96 0.94 11.34 12.16
CA ASN A 96 1.21 12.75 12.43
C ASN A 96 2.05 13.45 11.35
N GLU A 97 2.03 12.95 10.12
CA GLU A 97 2.62 13.63 8.97
C GLU A 97 1.61 14.61 8.35
N VAL A 98 2.12 15.71 7.80
CA VAL A 98 1.30 16.69 7.08
C VAL A 98 1.41 16.39 5.59
N PRO A 99 0.37 15.83 4.93
CA PRO A 99 0.47 15.35 3.54
C PRO A 99 1.02 16.41 2.57
N ALA A 100 0.58 17.66 2.71
CA ALA A 100 1.03 18.78 1.87
C ALA A 100 2.54 19.10 1.97
N ARG A 101 3.26 18.54 2.95
CA ARG A 101 4.71 18.71 3.13
C ARG A 101 5.54 17.52 2.68
N VAL A 102 4.94 16.33 2.62
CA VAL A 102 5.69 15.07 2.44
C VAL A 102 5.34 14.32 1.17
N LEU A 103 4.16 14.59 0.61
CA LEU A 103 3.67 13.99 -0.62
C LEU A 103 4.15 14.81 -1.81
N PHE A 104 4.78 14.14 -2.77
CA PHE A 104 5.22 14.73 -4.02
C PHE A 104 4.01 15.17 -4.85
N ASP A 105 3.97 16.46 -5.15
CA ASP A 105 3.01 17.10 -6.05
C ASP A 105 3.79 18.10 -6.91
N GLU A 106 3.70 17.95 -8.24
CA GLU A 106 4.43 18.79 -9.19
C GLU A 106 4.03 20.27 -9.10
N GLU A 107 2.80 20.54 -8.64
CA GLU A 107 2.28 21.90 -8.47
C GLU A 107 2.73 22.54 -7.15
N ASN A 108 3.25 21.75 -6.20
CA ASN A 108 3.67 22.20 -4.88
C ASN A 108 5.19 22.44 -4.79
N VAL A 109 5.63 23.50 -5.47
CA VAL A 109 7.04 23.89 -5.58
C VAL A 109 7.69 24.17 -4.21
N ASP A 110 6.94 24.67 -3.24
CA ASP A 110 7.47 25.03 -1.92
C ASP A 110 7.85 23.79 -1.10
N ALA A 111 7.01 22.75 -1.12
CA ALA A 111 7.32 21.48 -0.44
C ALA A 111 8.54 20.79 -1.08
N LEU A 112 8.65 20.85 -2.42
CA LEU A 112 9.82 20.35 -3.15
C LEU A 112 11.11 21.06 -2.72
N LYS A 113 11.08 22.39 -2.61
CA LYS A 113 12.24 23.19 -2.17
C LYS A 113 12.61 22.97 -0.70
N ALA A 114 11.63 22.68 0.15
CA ALA A 114 11.87 22.42 1.57
C ALA A 114 12.58 21.08 1.84
N GLY A 115 12.63 20.17 0.87
CA GLY A 115 13.37 18.90 0.99
C GLY A 115 12.73 17.89 1.95
N HIS A 116 11.43 18.04 2.24
CA HIS A 116 10.69 17.15 3.16
C HIS A 116 9.91 16.04 2.43
N ILE A 117 9.92 16.04 1.10
CA ILE A 117 9.23 15.04 0.28
C ILE A 117 9.91 13.69 0.46
N TRP A 118 9.13 12.72 0.91
CA TRP A 118 9.57 11.33 1.00
C TRP A 118 8.54 10.35 0.44
N VAL A 119 7.35 10.82 0.02
CA VAL A 119 6.28 9.99 -0.54
C VAL A 119 5.99 10.38 -1.97
N TYR A 120 6.07 9.42 -2.88
CA TYR A 120 5.89 9.59 -4.32
C TYR A 120 4.73 8.72 -4.79
N PRO A 121 3.50 9.26 -4.88
CA PRO A 121 2.37 8.53 -5.44
C PRO A 121 2.59 8.35 -6.95
N LYS A 122 2.41 7.12 -7.44
CA LYS A 122 2.57 6.77 -8.85
C LYS A 122 1.44 5.86 -9.32
N SER A 123 0.86 6.13 -10.49
CA SER A 123 -0.02 5.16 -11.13
C SER A 123 0.81 4.00 -11.67
N HIS A 124 0.30 2.78 -11.67
CA HIS A 124 1.03 1.57 -12.11
C HIS A 124 1.62 1.60 -13.54
N ILE A 125 1.26 2.58 -14.36
CA ILE A 125 1.78 2.74 -15.73
C ILE A 125 3.21 3.33 -15.72
N PHE A 126 3.63 3.99 -14.64
CA PHE A 126 4.94 4.64 -14.51
C PHE A 126 6.15 3.70 -14.59
N ALA A 127 5.94 2.40 -14.36
CA ALA A 127 7.02 1.42 -14.30
C ALA A 127 7.59 1.04 -15.68
N ARG A 128 7.05 1.58 -16.78
CA ARG A 128 7.60 1.31 -18.12
C ARG A 128 8.91 2.08 -18.33
N GLY A 129 10.03 1.36 -18.34
CA GLY A 129 11.36 1.94 -18.64
C GLY A 129 12.07 2.57 -17.45
N THR A 130 11.55 2.36 -16.23
CA THR A 130 12.09 2.90 -14.99
C THR A 130 12.61 1.76 -14.14
N ASN A 131 13.80 1.90 -13.55
CA ASN A 131 14.28 1.02 -12.48
C ASN A 131 13.87 1.59 -11.13
N ILE A 132 13.45 0.72 -10.22
CA ILE A 132 13.02 1.09 -8.87
C ILE A 132 14.07 0.54 -7.90
N GLU A 133 14.84 1.43 -7.31
CA GLU A 133 16.02 1.14 -6.48
C GLU A 133 15.97 1.97 -5.18
N ASP A 134 16.56 1.46 -4.09
CA ASP A 134 16.76 2.14 -2.81
C ASP A 134 15.51 2.82 -2.20
N CYS A 135 14.33 2.21 -2.38
CA CYS A 135 13.07 2.75 -1.88
C CYS A 135 12.22 1.70 -1.15
N THR A 136 11.20 2.16 -0.44
CA THR A 136 10.07 1.32 -0.04
C THR A 136 8.98 1.46 -1.09
N VAL A 137 8.40 0.34 -1.53
CA VAL A 137 7.31 0.30 -2.51
C VAL A 137 6.08 -0.28 -1.83
N ILE A 138 4.99 0.49 -1.78
CA ILE A 138 3.68 0.00 -1.36
C ILE A 138 2.81 -0.13 -2.61
N ILE A 139 2.29 -1.31 -2.87
CA ILE A 139 1.31 -1.58 -3.92
C ILE A 139 -0.01 -1.87 -3.21
N ASP A 140 -0.91 -0.89 -3.18
CA ASP A 140 -2.20 -1.04 -2.49
C ASP A 140 -3.30 -1.50 -3.44
N GLU A 141 -4.32 -2.16 -2.90
CA GLU A 141 -5.42 -2.77 -3.67
C GLU A 141 -4.92 -3.74 -4.76
N CYS A 142 -3.94 -4.59 -4.42
CA CYS A 142 -3.29 -5.52 -5.35
C CYS A 142 -4.28 -6.44 -6.11
N GLN A 143 -5.43 -6.74 -5.51
CA GLN A 143 -6.49 -7.54 -6.14
C GLN A 143 -7.09 -6.86 -7.38
N ASN A 144 -6.94 -5.55 -7.50
CA ASN A 144 -7.42 -4.73 -8.61
C ASN A 144 -6.37 -4.52 -9.71
N TYR A 145 -5.34 -5.35 -9.75
CA TYR A 145 -4.38 -5.43 -10.84
C TYR A 145 -4.46 -6.77 -11.55
N THR A 146 -4.36 -6.74 -12.87
CA THR A 146 -4.16 -7.94 -13.65
C THR A 146 -2.77 -8.52 -13.43
N ARG A 147 -2.59 -9.83 -13.69
CA ARG A 147 -1.27 -10.49 -13.67
C ARG A 147 -0.21 -9.73 -14.48
N ASN A 148 -0.60 -9.18 -15.63
CA ASN A 148 0.30 -8.44 -16.51
C ASN A 148 0.69 -7.07 -15.97
N GLU A 149 -0.20 -6.38 -15.25
CA GLU A 149 0.12 -5.09 -14.62
C GLU A 149 1.07 -5.27 -13.45
N LEU A 150 0.79 -6.23 -12.55
CA LEU A 150 1.72 -6.59 -11.48
C LEU A 150 3.06 -7.05 -12.04
N LYS A 151 3.07 -7.88 -13.10
CA LYS A 151 4.33 -8.31 -13.75
C LYS A 151 5.14 -7.11 -14.23
N LYS A 152 4.52 -6.17 -14.96
CA LYS A 152 5.21 -4.98 -15.50
C LYS A 152 5.84 -4.12 -14.41
N LEU A 153 5.22 -4.06 -13.23
CA LEU A 153 5.70 -3.31 -12.08
C LEU A 153 6.80 -4.07 -11.33
N LEU A 154 6.51 -5.30 -10.88
CA LEU A 154 7.40 -6.09 -10.03
C LEU A 154 8.74 -6.39 -10.71
N THR A 155 8.77 -6.60 -12.03
CA THR A 155 10.03 -6.85 -12.78
C THR A 155 10.96 -5.63 -12.88
N ARG A 156 10.63 -4.51 -12.24
CA ARG A 156 11.44 -3.28 -12.20
C ARG A 156 12.04 -2.98 -10.84
N ILE A 157 11.65 -3.76 -9.82
CA ILE A 157 12.07 -3.53 -8.45
C ILE A 157 13.37 -4.30 -8.18
N HIS A 158 14.37 -3.60 -7.68
CA HIS A 158 15.68 -4.15 -7.36
C HIS A 158 15.76 -4.68 -5.92
N ASP A 159 16.78 -5.49 -5.66
CA ASP A 159 17.02 -6.21 -4.40
C ASP A 159 17.12 -5.31 -3.17
N ASN A 160 17.56 -4.07 -3.36
CA ASN A 160 17.70 -3.07 -2.29
C ASN A 160 16.38 -2.39 -1.89
N CYS A 161 15.26 -2.72 -2.53
CA CYS A 161 13.94 -2.20 -2.17
C CYS A 161 13.26 -3.05 -1.09
N THR A 162 12.41 -2.42 -0.29
CA THR A 162 11.43 -3.11 0.55
C THR A 162 10.07 -3.01 -0.12
N VAL A 163 9.40 -4.13 -0.37
CA VAL A 163 8.15 -4.19 -1.14
C VAL A 163 7.02 -4.70 -0.25
N ILE A 164 5.90 -3.99 -0.28
CA ILE A 164 4.70 -4.31 0.50
C ILE A 164 3.53 -4.38 -0.48
N MET A 165 3.04 -5.58 -0.72
CA MET A 165 1.84 -5.84 -1.52
C MET A 165 0.65 -6.01 -0.58
N ILE A 166 -0.33 -5.13 -0.73
CA ILE A 166 -1.52 -5.08 0.12
C ILE A 166 -2.74 -5.37 -0.75
N GLY A 167 -3.62 -6.28 -0.32
CA GLY A 167 -4.86 -6.54 -1.03
C GLY A 167 -5.90 -7.30 -0.22
N HIS A 168 -7.02 -7.59 -0.86
CA HIS A 168 -8.05 -8.52 -0.37
C HIS A 168 -8.60 -9.34 -1.54
N ASP A 169 -8.28 -10.63 -1.60
CA ASP A 169 -8.72 -11.54 -2.68
C ASP A 169 -10.25 -11.67 -2.85
N GLY A 170 -11.02 -11.43 -1.79
CA GLY A 170 -12.48 -11.40 -1.81
C GLY A 170 -13.12 -10.07 -2.28
N GLN A 171 -12.33 -9.03 -2.58
CA GLN A 171 -12.83 -7.71 -2.98
C GLN A 171 -12.24 -7.26 -4.33
N VAL A 172 -12.37 -8.12 -5.34
CA VAL A 172 -11.87 -7.85 -6.70
C VAL A 172 -12.87 -6.98 -7.47
N ASP A 173 -12.47 -5.75 -7.81
CA ASP A 173 -13.27 -4.77 -8.54
C ASP A 173 -12.98 -4.76 -10.06
N LEU A 174 -12.23 -5.74 -10.57
CA LEU A 174 -11.98 -5.88 -12.00
C LEU A 174 -13.25 -6.32 -12.73
N ASP A 175 -13.53 -5.73 -13.91
CA ASP A 175 -14.53 -6.22 -14.88
C ASP A 175 -14.53 -7.76 -15.09
N LYS A 176 -13.34 -8.35 -14.96
CA LYS A 176 -13.09 -9.79 -15.06
C LYS A 176 -12.30 -10.24 -13.84
N PRO A 177 -12.98 -10.62 -12.73
CA PRO A 177 -12.31 -10.94 -11.47
C PRO A 177 -11.24 -12.03 -11.60
N GLU A 178 -11.45 -13.00 -12.50
CA GLU A 178 -10.50 -14.09 -12.78
C GLU A 178 -9.15 -13.61 -13.34
N LYS A 179 -9.07 -12.38 -13.83
CA LYS A 179 -7.83 -11.77 -14.31
C LYS A 179 -6.97 -11.20 -13.20
N SER A 180 -7.48 -11.10 -11.97
CA SER A 180 -6.71 -10.60 -10.84
C SER A 180 -5.38 -11.36 -10.72
N GLY A 181 -4.31 -10.59 -10.50
CA GLY A 181 -2.99 -11.14 -10.27
C GLY A 181 -2.70 -11.43 -8.81
N PHE A 182 -3.48 -10.91 -7.86
CA PHE A 182 -3.11 -10.95 -6.45
C PHE A 182 -3.03 -12.37 -5.89
N ALA A 183 -4.10 -13.16 -5.97
CA ALA A 183 -4.08 -14.56 -5.52
C ALA A 183 -3.01 -15.40 -6.25
N PRO A 184 -2.83 -15.31 -7.58
CA PRO A 184 -1.71 -15.95 -8.26
C PRO A 184 -0.32 -15.55 -7.73
N TYR A 185 -0.10 -14.28 -7.39
CA TYR A 185 1.19 -13.82 -6.86
C TYR A 185 1.40 -14.19 -5.39
N ILE A 186 0.34 -14.30 -4.60
CA ILE A 186 0.39 -14.90 -3.26
C ILE A 186 0.97 -16.31 -3.36
N GLU A 187 0.41 -17.16 -4.23
CA GLU A 187 0.91 -18.53 -4.41
C GLU A 187 2.33 -18.56 -5.00
N HIS A 188 2.64 -17.67 -5.93
CA HIS A 188 3.95 -17.63 -6.58
C HIS A 188 5.09 -17.32 -5.61
N PHE A 189 4.85 -16.46 -4.62
CA PHE A 189 5.88 -16.02 -3.66
C PHE A 189 5.80 -16.71 -2.29
N ARG A 190 4.85 -17.63 -2.08
CA ARG A 190 4.55 -18.23 -0.76
C ARG A 190 5.77 -18.90 -0.11
N ASP A 191 6.61 -19.56 -0.91
CA ASP A 191 7.75 -20.36 -0.44
C ASP A 191 9.11 -19.70 -0.73
N GLU A 192 9.13 -18.46 -1.21
CA GLU A 192 10.38 -17.74 -1.50
C GLU A 192 11.02 -17.22 -0.21
N PRO A 193 12.34 -17.41 0.00
CA PRO A 193 12.99 -17.11 1.27
C PRO A 193 13.10 -15.61 1.59
N TYR A 194 12.90 -14.75 0.58
CA TYR A 194 12.91 -13.29 0.72
C TYR A 194 11.50 -12.70 0.83
N ALA A 195 10.47 -13.56 0.83
CA ALA A 195 9.07 -13.17 0.84
C ALA A 195 8.34 -13.75 2.06
N LYS A 196 7.34 -13.01 2.53
CA LYS A 196 6.44 -13.47 3.59
C LYS A 196 5.02 -13.13 3.22
N VAL A 197 4.16 -14.15 3.22
CA VAL A 197 2.71 -14.04 2.98
C VAL A 197 1.97 -14.11 4.31
N LEU A 198 1.04 -13.19 4.53
CA LEU A 198 0.31 -13.03 5.78
C LEU A 198 -1.18 -12.77 5.53
N GLU A 199 -1.98 -13.03 6.55
CA GLU A 199 -3.41 -12.72 6.55
C GLU A 199 -3.76 -11.84 7.75
N LEU A 200 -4.61 -10.82 7.54
CA LEU A 200 -5.17 -10.02 8.63
C LEU A 200 -6.70 -10.15 8.65
N HIS A 201 -7.24 -10.64 9.75
CA HIS A 201 -8.67 -10.97 9.87
C HIS A 201 -9.46 -9.96 10.68
N VAL A 202 -8.82 -9.29 11.64
CA VAL A 202 -9.54 -8.46 12.61
C VAL A 202 -9.93 -7.11 12.01
N ASN A 203 -11.22 -6.93 11.74
CA ASN A 203 -11.79 -5.65 11.30
C ASN A 203 -12.08 -4.73 12.51
N PHE A 204 -11.42 -3.58 12.55
CA PHE A 204 -11.53 -2.59 13.64
C PHE A 204 -12.64 -1.54 13.42
N ARG A 205 -13.40 -1.58 12.32
CA ARG A 205 -14.47 -0.60 12.00
C ARG A 205 -15.75 -0.78 12.82
N GLY A 206 -15.76 -1.66 13.83
CA GLY A 206 -16.89 -1.86 14.74
C GLY A 206 -17.80 -3.03 14.37
N LYS A 207 -18.97 -3.13 15.03
CA LYS A 207 -19.88 -4.30 14.89
C LYS A 207 -20.56 -4.37 13.52
N LEU A 208 -20.99 -3.23 12.97
CA LEU A 208 -21.70 -3.16 11.69
C LEU A 208 -20.83 -3.70 10.54
N ALA A 209 -19.61 -3.17 10.40
CA ALA A 209 -18.69 -3.57 9.34
C ALA A 209 -18.28 -5.04 9.47
N ARG A 210 -18.03 -5.52 10.70
CA ARG A 210 -17.73 -6.93 10.96
C ARG A 210 -18.84 -7.87 10.48
N HIS A 211 -20.10 -7.53 10.77
CA HIS A 211 -21.22 -8.37 10.35
C HIS A 211 -21.47 -8.30 8.84
N ALA A 212 -21.24 -7.15 8.20
CA ALA A 212 -21.32 -7.04 6.74
C ALA A 212 -20.26 -7.90 6.03
N ASP A 213 -19.04 -7.99 6.57
CA ASP A 213 -17.94 -8.83 6.04
C ASP A 213 -18.21 -10.35 6.15
N GLU A 214 -19.23 -10.80 6.89
CA GLU A 214 -19.58 -12.22 7.02
C GLU A 214 -20.45 -12.73 5.87
N LEU A 215 -21.03 -11.83 5.07
CA LEU A 215 -21.91 -12.19 3.96
C LEU A 215 -21.12 -12.91 2.85
N LYS A 216 -21.44 -14.19 2.61
CA LYS A 216 -20.91 -14.97 1.48
C LYS A 216 -21.97 -15.08 0.39
N TRP A 217 -21.60 -14.83 -0.86
CA TRP A 217 -22.43 -15.03 -2.05
C TRP A 217 -21.67 -15.83 -3.10
#